data_AF-A0A661FMI5-F1
#
_entry.id   AF-A0A661FMI5-F1
#
_cell.length_a   1.000
_cell.length_b   1.000
_cell.length_c   1.000
_cell.angle_alpha   90.00
_cell.angle_beta   90.00
_cell.angle_gamma   90.00
#
_symmetry.space_group_name_H-M   'P 1'
#
loop_
_entity.id
_entity.type
_entity.pdbx_description
1 polymer ?
#
loop_
_entity_poly.entity_id
_entity_poly.type
_entity_poly.pdbx_seq_one_letter_code
_entity_poly.pdbx_strand_id
1 'polypeptide(L)'
;SDMPFMSYTNPGQALQNAVQMMQEGGAMMIKLEGGDGQLEIVEHLARHDIPVCAHLGLKPQSVHKIGGFKVQGRDAKQASKMVDTAKRLQDSGADLVLLECVPNELGERIRGAIEVPVIGIGAGPNVDGQILVLYDILDITQGRTPKFVRNFMSGNDSPLAAIQSYVKSVKEREYPAPEHCFS
;
A
#
# COMPACT_ATOMS: atom_id res chain seq x y z
N SER A 1 4.37 4.21 -9.96
CA SER A 1 5.77 4.22 -9.48
C SER A 1 5.86 4.92 -8.15
N ASP A 2 6.81 4.51 -7.30
CA ASP A 2 6.99 5.07 -5.96
C ASP A 2 7.83 6.33 -5.97
N MET A 3 7.34 7.41 -5.38
CA MET A 3 8.18 8.54 -4.99
C MET A 3 9.12 8.10 -3.86
N PRO A 4 10.45 8.13 -4.08
CA PRO A 4 11.41 7.74 -3.05
C PRO A 4 11.40 8.70 -1.85
N PHE A 5 12.00 8.25 -0.74
CA PHE A 5 12.19 9.06 0.46
C PHE A 5 12.79 10.44 0.13
N MET A 6 12.20 11.50 0.71
CA MET A 6 12.59 12.90 0.52
C MET A 6 12.49 13.44 -0.92
N SER A 7 11.86 12.72 -1.85
CA SER A 7 11.58 13.24 -3.20
C SER A 7 10.30 14.08 -3.29
N TYR A 8 9.56 14.23 -2.20
CA TYR A 8 8.27 14.93 -2.16
C TYR A 8 8.12 15.76 -0.88
N THR A 9 9.13 16.56 -0.55
CA THR A 9 9.14 17.33 0.71
C THR A 9 8.19 18.54 0.70
N ASN A 10 7.80 19.00 -0.49
CA ASN A 10 6.87 20.09 -0.72
C ASN A 10 6.12 19.86 -2.05
N PRO A 11 4.98 20.54 -2.28
CA PRO A 11 4.15 20.34 -3.47
C PRO A 11 4.89 20.54 -4.80
N GLY A 12 5.72 21.57 -4.91
CA GLY A 12 6.46 21.88 -6.14
C GLY A 12 7.49 20.80 -6.49
N GLN A 13 8.27 20.34 -5.50
CA GLN A 13 9.21 19.22 -5.68
C GLN A 13 8.48 17.93 -6.03
N ALA A 14 7.36 17.64 -5.37
CA ALA A 14 6.57 16.45 -5.64
C ALA A 14 6.06 16.45 -7.10
N LEU A 15 5.51 17.57 -7.58
CA LEU A 15 5.04 17.70 -8.96
C LEU A 15 6.18 17.53 -9.97
N GLN A 16 7.32 18.20 -9.75
CA GLN A 16 8.47 18.08 -10.64
C GLN A 16 8.95 16.62 -10.78
N ASN A 17 8.98 15.88 -9.67
CA ASN A 17 9.39 14.48 -9.68
C ASN A 17 8.30 13.56 -10.26
N ALA A 18 7.03 13.81 -9.98
CA ALA A 18 5.91 13.10 -10.60
C ALA A 18 5.97 13.20 -12.13
N VAL A 19 6.15 14.40 -12.66
CA VAL A 19 6.22 14.65 -14.11
C VAL A 19 7.35 13.86 -14.76
N GLN A 20 8.57 13.91 -14.20
CA GLN A 20 9.70 13.12 -14.71
C GLN A 20 9.40 11.61 -14.67
N MET A 21 8.88 11.12 -13.55
CA MET A 21 8.55 9.70 -13.39
C MET A 21 7.48 9.22 -14.38
N MET A 22 6.54 10.09 -14.77
CA MET A 22 5.50 9.75 -15.75
C MET A 22 5.98 9.91 -17.18
N GLN A 23 6.57 11.05 -17.55
CA GLN A 23 6.98 11.35 -18.92
C GLN A 23 8.22 10.56 -19.36
N GLU A 24 9.21 10.44 -18.48
CA GLU A 24 10.47 9.75 -18.78
C GLU A 24 10.44 8.30 -18.30
N GLY A 25 9.85 8.07 -17.13
CA GLY A 25 9.77 6.74 -16.51
C GLY A 25 8.56 5.89 -16.93
N GLY A 26 7.61 6.46 -17.68
CA GLY A 26 6.40 5.75 -18.15
C GLY A 26 5.39 5.40 -17.05
N ALA A 27 5.51 5.98 -15.86
CA ALA A 27 4.53 5.76 -14.80
C ALA A 27 3.16 6.35 -15.20
N MET A 28 2.09 5.64 -14.87
CA MET A 28 0.70 6.11 -15.08
C MET A 28 0.05 6.62 -13.78
N MET A 29 0.69 6.37 -12.64
CA MET A 29 0.23 6.76 -11.31
C MET A 29 1.46 6.86 -10.40
N ILE A 30 1.41 7.80 -9.46
CA ILE A 30 2.46 7.99 -8.48
C ILE A 30 1.99 7.53 -7.09
N LYS A 31 2.80 6.71 -6.43
CA LYS A 31 2.59 6.33 -5.03
C LYS A 31 3.50 7.12 -4.13
N LEU A 32 2.96 7.64 -3.02
CA LEU A 32 3.73 8.25 -1.95
C LEU A 32 3.29 7.71 -0.60
N GLU A 33 4.21 7.67 0.37
CA GLU A 33 3.85 7.33 1.75
C GLU A 33 3.16 8.52 2.40
N GLY A 34 1.88 8.33 2.71
CA GLY A 34 0.94 9.39 3.08
C GLY A 34 0.78 9.61 4.58
N GLY A 35 -0.28 10.33 4.92
CA GLY A 35 -0.58 10.82 6.26
C GLY A 35 -1.12 12.25 6.21
N ASP A 36 -1.49 12.80 7.36
CA ASP A 36 -2.00 14.17 7.42
C ASP A 36 -1.00 15.21 6.86
N GLY A 37 0.31 14.95 6.95
CA GLY A 37 1.35 15.85 6.46
C GLY A 37 1.54 15.85 4.94
N GLN A 38 0.88 14.93 4.21
CA GLN A 38 0.99 14.80 2.77
C GLN A 38 -0.27 15.28 2.04
N LEU A 39 -1.31 15.73 2.76
CA LEU A 39 -2.58 16.15 2.15
C LEU A 39 -2.40 17.25 1.11
N GLU A 40 -1.62 18.28 1.42
CA GLU A 40 -1.33 19.37 0.48
C GLU A 40 -0.61 18.89 -0.78
N ILE A 41 0.28 17.90 -0.65
CA ILE A 41 0.99 17.30 -1.80
C ILE A 41 0.01 16.50 -2.65
N VAL A 42 -0.82 15.66 -2.04
CA VAL A 42 -1.83 14.86 -2.76
C VAL A 42 -2.78 15.77 -3.52
N GLU A 43 -3.31 16.81 -2.86
CA GLU A 43 -4.18 17.80 -3.49
C GLU A 43 -3.48 18.54 -4.64
N HIS A 44 -2.23 18.93 -4.47
CA HIS A 44 -1.48 19.60 -5.50
C HIS A 44 -1.22 18.72 -6.73
N LEU A 45 -0.89 17.44 -6.52
CA LEU A 45 -0.70 16.48 -7.61
C LEU A 45 -2.02 16.21 -8.34
N ALA A 46 -3.10 15.95 -7.61
CA ALA A 46 -4.42 15.70 -8.18
C ALA A 46 -4.94 16.88 -9.02
N ARG A 47 -4.73 18.13 -8.56
CA ARG A 47 -5.07 19.35 -9.32
C ARG A 47 -4.30 19.52 -10.63
N HIS A 48 -3.20 18.78 -10.83
CA HIS A 48 -2.43 18.74 -12.07
C HIS A 48 -2.64 17.43 -12.83
N ASP A 49 -3.76 16.73 -12.58
CA ASP A 49 -4.15 15.50 -13.25
C ASP A 49 -3.12 14.35 -13.10
N ILE A 50 -2.33 14.37 -12.02
CA ILE A 50 -1.41 13.28 -11.67
C ILE A 50 -2.19 12.28 -10.81
N PRO A 51 -2.42 11.02 -11.26
CA PRO A 51 -3.09 10.04 -10.44
C PRO A 51 -2.24 9.63 -9.24
N VAL A 52 -2.86 9.57 -8.05
CA VAL A 52 -2.14 9.35 -6.78
C VAL A 52 -2.61 8.09 -6.05
N CYS A 53 -1.64 7.24 -5.71
CA CYS A 53 -1.80 6.18 -4.72
C CYS A 53 -1.25 6.66 -3.37
N ALA A 54 -2.12 6.83 -2.38
CA ALA A 54 -1.75 7.22 -1.03
C ALA A 54 -1.51 6.00 -0.15
N HIS A 55 -0.29 5.84 0.38
CA HIS A 55 0.07 4.70 1.21
C HIS A 55 -0.05 5.02 2.71
N LEU A 56 -0.93 4.30 3.41
CA LEU A 56 -1.15 4.36 4.86
C LEU A 56 -0.77 3.03 5.55
N GLY A 57 -0.71 3.07 6.88
CA GLY A 57 -0.27 1.94 7.69
C GLY A 57 1.22 2.01 7.97
N LEU A 58 1.91 0.88 7.87
CA LEU A 58 3.36 0.82 8.00
C LEU A 58 4.02 1.49 6.80
N LYS A 59 4.92 2.42 7.07
CA LYS A 59 5.57 3.28 6.08
C LYS A 59 7.07 2.97 6.05
N PRO A 60 7.55 2.11 5.13
CA PRO A 60 8.95 1.70 5.07
C PRO A 60 9.97 2.85 5.02
N GLN A 61 9.68 3.97 4.34
CA GLN A 61 10.58 5.13 4.33
C GLN A 61 10.72 5.76 5.73
N SER A 62 9.78 5.49 6.63
CA SER A 62 9.79 5.94 8.03
C SER A 62 10.32 4.87 9.00
N VAL A 63 10.92 3.78 8.53
CA VAL A 63 11.32 2.62 9.37
C VAL A 63 12.20 3.00 10.56
N HIS A 64 13.14 3.94 10.39
CA HIS A 64 14.01 4.40 11.48
C HIS A 64 13.27 5.23 12.53
N LYS A 65 12.22 5.95 12.11
CA LYS A 65 11.39 6.75 13.02
C LYS A 65 10.38 5.88 13.79
N ILE A 66 9.85 4.85 13.13
CA ILE A 66 8.91 3.87 13.71
C ILE A 66 9.65 2.83 14.58
N GLY A 67 10.95 2.66 14.33
CA GLY A 67 11.80 1.70 15.04
C GLY A 67 11.55 0.26 14.57
N GLY A 68 11.41 0.06 13.26
CA GLY A 68 11.26 -1.24 12.60
C GLY A 68 9.88 -1.48 11.96
N PHE A 69 9.73 -2.66 11.36
CA PHE A 69 8.51 -3.11 10.69
C PHE A 69 7.50 -3.64 11.72
N LYS A 70 6.57 -2.79 12.15
CA LYS A 70 5.58 -3.09 13.19
C LYS A 70 4.16 -2.90 12.66
N VAL A 71 3.23 -3.71 13.15
CA VAL A 71 1.78 -3.53 12.86
C VAL A 71 1.32 -2.16 13.35
N GLN A 72 0.61 -1.42 12.50
CA GLN A 72 0.08 -0.08 12.79
C GLN A 72 -1.42 -0.14 13.09
N GLY A 73 -1.94 0.81 13.89
CA GLY A 73 -3.37 0.92 14.13
C GLY A 73 -3.96 -0.14 15.08
N ARG A 74 -3.13 -0.72 15.97
CA ARG A 74 -3.61 -1.65 17.03
C ARG A 74 -4.46 -0.95 18.08
N ASP A 75 -4.12 0.29 18.40
CA ASP A 75 -4.86 1.10 19.36
C ASP A 75 -6.07 1.77 18.70
N ALA A 76 -7.21 1.82 19.40
CA ALA A 76 -8.47 2.33 18.86
C ALA A 76 -8.39 3.80 18.40
N LYS A 77 -7.57 4.63 19.06
CA LYS A 77 -7.35 6.02 18.67
C LYS A 77 -6.50 6.10 17.40
N GLN A 78 -5.47 5.28 17.28
CA GLN A 78 -4.67 5.20 16.05
C GLN A 78 -5.48 4.67 14.86
N ALA A 79 -6.29 3.63 15.09
CA ALA A 79 -7.19 3.06 14.09
C ALA A 79 -8.19 4.11 13.57
N SER A 80 -8.88 4.81 14.48
CA SER A 80 -9.85 5.84 14.12
C SER A 80 -9.19 7.00 13.38
N LYS A 81 -8.01 7.45 13.85
CA LYS A 81 -7.23 8.47 13.15
C LYS A 81 -6.87 8.02 11.72
N MET A 82 -6.48 6.76 11.52
CA MET A 82 -6.12 6.26 10.19
C MET A 82 -7.32 6.24 9.24
N VAL A 83 -8.52 5.89 9.72
CA VAL A 83 -9.76 6.00 8.95
C VAL A 83 -10.01 7.44 8.53
N ASP A 84 -9.89 8.40 9.44
CA ASP A 84 -10.07 9.82 9.13
C ASP A 84 -9.02 10.34 8.14
N THR A 85 -7.76 9.94 8.30
CA THR A 85 -6.69 10.29 7.36
C THR A 85 -6.96 9.70 5.97
N ALA A 86 -7.47 8.47 5.87
CA ALA A 86 -7.82 7.85 4.58
C ALA A 86 -8.91 8.65 3.85
N LYS A 87 -9.96 9.07 4.56
CA LYS A 87 -11.01 9.96 4.01
C LYS A 87 -10.42 11.28 3.52
N ARG A 88 -9.58 11.92 4.34
CA ARG A 88 -8.96 13.20 3.97
C ARG A 88 -8.04 13.08 2.74
N LEU A 89 -7.32 11.97 2.60
CA LEU A 89 -6.50 11.69 1.42
C LEU A 89 -7.37 11.51 0.17
N GLN A 90 -8.48 10.78 0.28
CA GLN A 90 -9.47 10.70 -0.80
C GLN A 90 -10.02 12.08 -1.15
N ASP A 91 -10.45 12.86 -0.16
CA ASP A 91 -11.02 14.21 -0.36
C ASP A 91 -9.99 15.16 -1.00
N SER A 92 -8.70 14.88 -0.79
CA SER A 92 -7.57 15.59 -1.42
C SER A 92 -7.27 15.07 -2.84
N GLY A 93 -8.01 14.08 -3.35
CA GLY A 93 -7.85 13.56 -4.71
C GLY A 93 -6.93 12.35 -4.85
N ALA A 94 -6.70 11.58 -3.79
CA ALA A 94 -6.07 10.26 -3.96
C ALA A 94 -7.02 9.32 -4.73
N ASP A 95 -6.55 8.71 -5.82
CA ASP A 95 -7.32 7.78 -6.65
C ASP A 95 -7.26 6.32 -6.16
N LEU A 96 -6.27 6.02 -5.30
CA LEU A 96 -6.04 4.71 -4.73
C LEU A 96 -5.48 4.85 -3.32
N VAL A 97 -5.86 3.96 -2.41
CA VAL A 97 -5.24 3.85 -1.09
C VAL A 97 -4.57 2.50 -0.94
N LEU A 98 -3.29 2.50 -0.55
CA LEU A 98 -2.57 1.29 -0.18
C LEU A 98 -2.51 1.20 1.36
N LEU A 99 -2.85 0.05 1.92
CA LEU A 99 -2.76 -0.25 3.35
C LEU A 99 -1.73 -1.33 3.63
N GLU A 100 -0.73 -1.01 4.46
CA GLU A 100 0.33 -1.94 4.84
C GLU A 100 0.33 -2.26 6.34
N CYS A 101 0.41 -3.56 6.66
CA CYS A 101 0.58 -4.08 8.02
C CYS A 101 -0.38 -3.47 9.06
N VAL A 102 -1.68 -3.65 8.85
CA VAL A 102 -2.73 -3.22 9.78
C VAL A 102 -3.60 -4.40 10.23
N PRO A 103 -4.31 -4.30 11.38
CA PRO A 103 -5.35 -5.27 11.75
C PRO A 103 -6.38 -5.46 10.64
N ASN A 104 -6.86 -6.70 10.46
CA ASN A 104 -7.86 -7.02 9.44
C ASN A 104 -9.13 -6.16 9.55
N GLU A 105 -9.64 -6.00 10.78
CA GLU A 105 -10.82 -5.16 11.04
C GLU A 105 -10.59 -3.69 10.65
N LEU A 106 -9.34 -3.20 10.77
CA LEU A 106 -9.01 -1.85 10.33
C LEU A 106 -8.97 -1.74 8.81
N GLY A 107 -8.43 -2.75 8.11
CA GLY A 107 -8.49 -2.83 6.64
C GLY A 107 -9.92 -2.75 6.11
N GLU A 108 -10.82 -3.56 6.68
CA GLU A 108 -12.25 -3.56 6.34
C GLU A 108 -12.92 -2.23 6.64
N ARG A 109 -12.66 -1.65 7.82
CA ARG A 109 -13.21 -0.35 8.22
C ARG A 109 -12.78 0.77 7.28
N ILE A 110 -11.51 0.80 6.87
CA ILE A 110 -11.03 1.82 5.92
C ILE A 110 -11.68 1.59 4.56
N ARG A 111 -11.74 0.34 4.09
CA ARG A 111 -12.39 0.04 2.81
C ARG A 111 -13.85 0.48 2.78
N GLY A 112 -14.61 0.22 3.85
CA GLY A 112 -16.01 0.66 3.94
C GLY A 112 -16.20 2.16 4.15
N ALA A 113 -15.13 2.91 4.44
CA ALA A 113 -15.19 4.33 4.77
C ALA A 113 -14.79 5.25 3.61
N ILE A 114 -14.20 4.72 2.54
CA ILE A 114 -13.76 5.47 1.35
C ILE A 114 -14.26 4.78 0.08
N GLU A 115 -14.52 5.56 -0.96
CA GLU A 115 -15.02 5.09 -2.25
C GLU A 115 -13.90 4.55 -3.13
N VAL A 116 -12.73 5.20 -3.10
CA VAL A 116 -11.57 4.81 -3.91
C VAL A 116 -11.06 3.42 -3.55
N PRO A 117 -10.47 2.67 -4.51
CA PRO A 117 -10.08 1.30 -4.23
C PRO A 117 -8.97 1.22 -3.18
N VAL A 118 -9.04 0.20 -2.33
CA VAL A 118 -8.08 -0.10 -1.28
C VAL A 118 -7.29 -1.36 -1.63
N ILE A 119 -5.96 -1.22 -1.71
CA ILE A 119 -5.03 -2.32 -1.94
C ILE A 119 -4.32 -2.67 -0.64
N GLY A 120 -4.37 -3.94 -0.23
CA GLY A 120 -3.76 -4.42 1.00
C GLY A 120 -2.42 -5.13 0.79
N ILE A 121 -1.54 -4.99 1.78
CA ILE A 121 -0.40 -5.88 2.01
C ILE A 121 -0.27 -6.10 3.52
N GLY A 122 -0.72 -7.27 3.98
CA GLY A 122 -0.90 -7.49 5.41
C GLY A 122 -1.99 -6.59 6.02
N ALA A 123 -3.08 -6.36 5.28
CA ALA A 123 -4.27 -5.62 5.73
C ALA A 123 -5.54 -6.50 5.77
N GLY A 124 -5.38 -7.81 5.58
CA GLY A 124 -6.48 -8.78 5.55
C GLY A 124 -7.19 -8.89 4.18
N PRO A 125 -8.17 -9.81 4.04
CA PRO A 125 -8.84 -10.08 2.77
C PRO A 125 -9.97 -9.11 2.44
N ASN A 126 -10.42 -8.30 3.41
CA ASN A 126 -11.59 -7.42 3.27
C ASN A 126 -11.22 -6.04 2.68
N VAL A 127 -10.40 -6.04 1.63
CA VAL A 127 -9.99 -4.89 0.81
C VAL A 127 -10.25 -5.21 -0.68
N ASP A 128 -10.12 -4.25 -1.60
CA ASP A 128 -10.47 -4.49 -3.02
C ASP A 128 -9.42 -5.30 -3.78
N GLY A 129 -8.17 -5.21 -3.37
CA GLY A 129 -7.07 -5.90 -4.03
C GLY A 129 -5.89 -6.12 -3.10
N GLN A 130 -4.90 -6.87 -3.58
CA GLN A 130 -3.72 -7.24 -2.81
C GLN A 130 -2.46 -6.88 -3.59
N ILE A 131 -1.38 -6.63 -2.86
CA ILE A 131 -0.02 -6.52 -3.40
C ILE A 131 0.94 -7.35 -2.56
N LEU A 132 1.94 -7.93 -3.21
CA LEU A 132 3.11 -8.51 -2.59
C LEU A 132 4.36 -8.11 -3.37
N VAL A 133 5.51 -8.12 -2.69
CA VAL A 133 6.80 -7.97 -3.37
C VAL A 133 7.05 -9.21 -4.22
N LEU A 134 7.49 -9.04 -5.46
CA LEU A 134 7.69 -10.15 -6.39
C LEU A 134 8.64 -11.23 -5.84
N TYR A 135 9.71 -10.81 -5.16
CA TYR A 135 10.68 -11.73 -4.56
C TYR A 135 10.09 -12.56 -3.42
N ASP A 136 9.08 -12.04 -2.72
CA ASP A 136 8.35 -12.79 -1.70
C ASP A 136 7.42 -13.83 -2.32
N ILE A 137 6.74 -13.48 -3.42
CA ILE A 137 5.90 -14.41 -4.20
C ILE A 137 6.75 -15.58 -4.73
N LEU A 138 7.96 -15.27 -5.22
CA LEU A 138 8.86 -16.22 -5.87
C LEU A 138 9.85 -16.93 -4.93
N ASP A 139 9.76 -16.70 -3.62
CA ASP A 139 10.65 -17.31 -2.61
C ASP A 139 12.14 -17.00 -2.80
N ILE A 140 12.45 -15.77 -3.25
CA ILE A 140 13.83 -15.28 -3.45
C ILE A 140 14.32 -14.52 -2.21
N THR A 141 13.41 -13.91 -1.46
CA THR A 141 13.74 -13.11 -0.27
C THR A 141 14.49 -13.95 0.76
N GLN A 142 15.66 -13.47 1.18
CA GLN A 142 16.47 -14.12 2.21
C GLN A 142 16.12 -13.63 3.62
N GLY A 143 16.20 -14.53 4.60
CA GLY A 143 16.02 -14.21 6.01
C GLY A 143 14.58 -14.39 6.47
N ARG A 144 14.07 -13.47 7.29
CA ARG A 144 12.75 -13.61 7.91
C ARG A 144 11.67 -13.10 6.97
N THR A 145 10.91 -14.03 6.41
CA THR A 145 9.69 -13.75 5.64
C THR A 145 8.63 -13.08 6.53
N PRO A 146 8.04 -11.94 6.11
CA PRO A 146 6.94 -11.32 6.84
C PRO A 146 5.73 -12.24 6.97
N LYS A 147 4.97 -12.12 8.08
CA LYS A 147 3.79 -12.96 8.35
C LYS A 147 2.76 -12.96 7.21
N PHE A 148 2.57 -11.81 6.55
CA PHE A 148 1.55 -11.64 5.51
C PHE A 148 1.92 -12.26 4.16
N VAL A 149 3.15 -12.75 4.00
CA VAL A 149 3.63 -13.33 2.74
C VAL A 149 3.22 -14.80 2.64
N ARG A 150 2.77 -15.18 1.45
CA ARG A 150 2.68 -16.58 1.01
C ARG A 150 3.70 -16.81 -0.09
N ASN A 151 4.51 -17.85 0.05
CA ASN A 151 5.36 -18.35 -1.03
C ASN A 151 4.46 -19.06 -2.06
N PHE A 152 4.37 -18.50 -3.27
CA PHE A 152 3.62 -19.10 -4.38
C PHE A 152 4.49 -19.92 -5.34
N MET A 153 5.82 -19.88 -5.18
CA MET A 153 6.73 -20.78 -5.91
C MET A 153 6.60 -22.23 -5.42
N SER A 154 6.33 -22.43 -4.12
CA SER A 154 6.10 -23.76 -3.56
C SER A 154 4.91 -24.45 -4.22
N GLY A 155 5.16 -25.61 -4.85
CA GLY A 155 4.15 -26.37 -5.58
C GLY A 155 3.89 -25.92 -7.02
N ASN A 156 4.55 -24.86 -7.50
CA ASN A 156 4.53 -24.43 -8.90
C ASN A 156 5.88 -24.72 -9.57
N ASP A 157 5.86 -25.01 -10.87
CA ASP A 157 7.04 -25.43 -11.64
C ASP A 157 7.81 -24.29 -12.31
N SER A 158 7.25 -23.08 -12.27
CA SER A 158 7.80 -21.90 -12.95
C SER A 158 7.38 -20.59 -12.27
N PRO A 159 8.18 -19.52 -12.41
CA PRO A 159 7.80 -18.20 -11.92
C PRO A 159 6.46 -17.70 -12.49
N LEU A 160 6.17 -18.02 -13.76
CA LEU A 160 4.90 -17.65 -14.38
C LEU A 160 3.71 -18.37 -13.71
N ALA A 161 3.82 -19.67 -13.45
CA ALA A 161 2.79 -20.44 -12.74
C ALA A 161 2.58 -19.92 -11.31
N ALA A 162 3.66 -19.57 -10.59
CA ALA A 162 3.58 -18.95 -9.27
C ALA A 162 2.82 -17.62 -9.29
N ILE A 163 3.12 -16.73 -10.24
CA ILE A 163 2.42 -15.45 -10.40
C ILE A 163 0.94 -15.67 -10.75
N GLN A 164 0.63 -16.61 -11.65
CA GLN A 164 -0.75 -16.96 -11.98
C GLN A 164 -1.51 -17.53 -10.78
N SER A 165 -0.86 -18.36 -9.97
CA SER A 165 -1.42 -18.88 -8.73
C SER A 165 -1.71 -17.76 -7.73
N TYR A 166 -0.81 -16.78 -7.59
CA TYR A 166 -1.06 -15.60 -6.76
C TYR A 166 -2.31 -14.83 -7.22
N VAL A 167 -2.38 -14.52 -8.52
CA VAL A 167 -3.52 -13.80 -9.10
C VAL A 167 -4.83 -14.57 -8.88
N LYS A 168 -4.82 -15.89 -9.09
CA LYS A 168 -5.99 -16.75 -8.87
C LYS A 168 -6.42 -16.72 -7.40
N SER A 169 -5.50 -16.97 -6.46
CA SER A 169 -5.83 -17.00 -5.03
C SER A 169 -6.31 -15.65 -4.49
N VAL A 170 -5.82 -14.52 -5.02
CA VAL A 170 -6.38 -13.18 -4.68
C VAL A 170 -7.82 -13.05 -5.16
N LYS A 171 -8.09 -13.38 -6.43
CA LYS A 171 -9.43 -13.25 -7.04
C LYS A 171 -10.46 -14.19 -6.42
N GLU A 172 -10.04 -15.38 -6.02
CA GLU A 172 -10.88 -16.38 -5.34
C GLU A 172 -10.97 -16.14 -3.83
N ARG A 173 -10.29 -15.11 -3.30
CA ARG A 173 -10.19 -14.78 -1.87
C ARG A 173 -9.63 -15.90 -1.00
N GLU A 174 -8.82 -16.78 -1.58
CA GLU A 174 -8.01 -17.76 -0.85
C GLU A 174 -6.77 -17.12 -0.22
N TYR A 175 -6.28 -16.03 -0.80
CA TYR A 175 -5.19 -15.23 -0.26
C TYR A 175 -5.63 -13.76 -0.12
N PRO A 176 -5.33 -13.10 1.03
CA PRO A 176 -4.67 -13.63 2.22
C PRO A 176 -5.58 -14.54 3.07
N ALA A 177 -5.03 -15.65 3.53
CA ALA A 177 -5.67 -16.56 4.50
C ALA A 177 -5.45 -16.09 5.96
N PRO A 178 -6.16 -16.65 6.98
CA PRO A 178 -6.06 -16.20 8.37
C PRO A 178 -4.65 -16.14 8.95
N GLU A 179 -3.77 -17.07 8.58
CA GLU A 179 -2.37 -17.11 9.00
C GLU A 179 -1.54 -15.92 8.49
N HIS A 180 -1.99 -15.26 7.42
CA HIS A 180 -1.36 -14.07 6.83
C HIS A 180 -1.90 -12.76 7.44
N CYS A 181 -2.92 -12.83 8.29
CA CYS A 181 -3.63 -11.67 8.81
C CYS A 181 -3.12 -11.23 10.18
N PHE A 182 -3.31 -9.95 10.50
CA PHE A 182 -3.05 -9.40 11.83
C PHE A 182 -4.36 -9.13 12.58
N SER A 183 -4.34 -9.38 13.88
CA SER A 183 -5.32 -8.93 14.87
C SER A 183 -4.83 -7.67 15.56
#